data_AF-A0A9D4MPT7-F1
#
_entry.id   AF-A0A9D4MPT7-F1
#
_cell.length_a   1.000
_cell.length_b   1.000
_cell.length_c   1.000
_cell.angle_alpha   90.00
_cell.angle_beta   90.00
_cell.angle_gamma   90.00
#
_symmetry.space_group_name_H-M   'P 1'
#
loop_
_entity.id
_entity.type
_entity.pdbx_description
1 polymer ?
#
loop_
_entity_poly.entity_id
_entity_poly.type
_entity_poly.pdbx_seq_one_letter_code
_entity_poly.pdbx_strand_id
1 'polypeptide(L)'
;MRDIVYHMSYEELSSYLPYQGDRIPLRVHVRKEVDTPRTKKNRLPTVLQEKLEAARKKRTSRKEEHNLEDMRNPHRPFGNRNTAKRNRFIEIGWIHKLNQQSTRVRKNNGAGTRKTLDTKTCNKGTNYTTSDQSICPYGMSSKGLLIEFNLDLWDFADREIDANVTVADMYETTKLPLLRFYLASSPETIGKVEEHMFVDK
;
A
#
# COMPACT_ATOMS: atom_id res chain seq x y z
N MET A 1 32.32 23.18 17.26
CA MET A 1 31.35 22.77 18.32
C MET A 1 31.40 21.28 18.64
N ARG A 2 31.48 20.37 17.66
CA ARG A 2 31.39 18.91 17.91
C ARG A 2 32.58 18.34 18.69
N ASP A 3 33.79 18.75 18.31
CA ASP A 3 35.03 18.26 18.94
C ASP A 3 35.17 18.74 20.39
N ILE A 4 34.65 19.93 20.67
CA ILE A 4 34.64 20.53 22.01
C ILE A 4 33.76 19.70 22.96
N VAL A 5 32.56 19.32 22.52
CA VAL A 5 31.63 18.50 23.31
C VAL A 5 32.16 17.08 23.57
N TYR A 6 32.97 16.55 22.64
CA TYR A 6 33.60 15.24 22.81
C TYR A 6 34.66 15.24 23.93
N HIS A 7 35.41 16.33 24.07
CA HIS A 7 36.46 16.48 25.09
C HIS A 7 35.98 17.06 26.43
N MET A 8 34.78 17.64 26.48
CA MET A 8 34.21 18.18 27.72
C MET A 8 33.85 17.09 28.74
N SER A 9 34.14 17.37 30.00
CA SER A 9 33.71 16.55 31.13
C SER A 9 32.19 16.64 31.34
N TYR A 10 31.61 15.70 32.09
CA TYR A 10 30.16 15.71 32.34
C TYR A 10 29.72 16.93 33.17
N GLU A 11 30.59 17.42 34.04
CA GLU A 11 30.38 18.58 34.90
C GLU A 11 30.44 19.88 34.10
N GLU A 12 31.41 20.00 33.18
CA GLU A 12 31.51 21.13 32.26
C GLU A 12 30.27 21.22 31.37
N LEU A 13 29.78 20.08 30.88
CA LEU A 13 28.56 20.03 30.07
C LEU A 13 27.31 20.43 30.88
N SER A 14 27.33 20.25 32.20
CA SER A 14 26.23 20.64 33.10
C SER A 14 26.02 22.15 33.19
N SER A 15 27.08 22.94 32.94
CA SER A 15 27.00 24.40 32.95
C SER A 15 26.22 24.97 31.77
N TYR A 16 26.20 24.24 30.64
CA TYR A 16 25.48 24.62 29.42
C TYR A 16 24.15 23.87 29.26
N LEU A 17 24.06 22.64 29.77
CA LEU A 17 22.89 21.77 29.71
C LEU A 17 22.56 21.28 31.13
N PRO A 18 21.72 22.01 31.88
CA PRO A 18 21.45 21.69 33.28
C PRO A 18 20.73 20.34 33.44
N TYR A 19 19.82 20.02 32.51
CA TYR A 19 19.07 18.77 32.56
C TYR A 19 19.90 17.58 32.08
N GLN A 20 19.92 16.52 32.89
CA GLN A 20 20.60 15.27 32.55
C GLN A 20 20.01 14.58 31.31
N GLY A 21 18.71 14.74 31.09
CA GLY A 21 17.97 14.20 29.95
C GLY A 21 18.50 14.66 28.59
N ASP A 22 19.10 15.85 28.52
CA ASP A 22 19.63 16.40 27.26
C ASP A 22 21.11 16.06 27.04
N ARG A 23 21.87 15.94 28.14
CA ARG A 23 23.31 15.61 28.12
C ARG A 23 23.60 14.20 27.61
N ILE A 24 22.77 13.23 28.00
CA ILE A 24 22.97 11.81 27.63
C ILE A 24 22.76 11.59 26.11
N PRO A 25 21.64 12.00 25.50
CA PRO A 25 21.43 11.85 24.06
C PRO A 25 22.48 12.58 23.23
N LEU A 26 22.90 13.76 23.67
CA LEU A 26 23.90 14.57 22.99
C LEU A 26 25.27 13.88 22.96
N ARG A 27 25.74 13.30 24.07
CA ARG A 27 26.98 12.50 24.09
C ARG A 27 26.88 11.25 23.22
N VAL A 28 25.74 10.56 23.25
CA VAL A 28 25.50 9.37 22.40
C VAL A 28 25.52 9.75 20.91
N HIS A 29 24.91 10.88 20.54
CA HIS A 29 24.89 11.38 19.17
C HIS A 29 26.29 11.76 18.69
N VAL A 30 27.05 12.51 19.49
CA VAL A 30 28.41 12.92 19.14
C VAL A 30 29.33 11.71 18.99
N ARG A 31 29.26 10.72 19.90
CA ARG A 31 30.03 9.46 19.77
C ARG A 31 29.68 8.69 18.50
N LYS A 32 28.39 8.51 18.22
CA LYS A 32 27.92 7.83 17.01
C LYS A 32 28.40 8.55 15.74
N GLU A 33 28.42 9.87 15.71
CA GLU A 33 28.90 10.62 14.54
C GLU A 33 30.44 10.57 14.39
N VAL A 34 31.21 10.46 15.48
CA VAL A 34 32.67 10.25 15.45
C VAL A 34 33.01 8.83 14.98
N ASP A 35 32.28 7.82 15.45
CA ASP A 35 32.50 6.41 15.11
C ASP A 35 31.97 6.05 13.71
N THR A 36 31.04 6.82 13.15
CA THR A 36 30.57 6.60 11.79
C THR A 36 31.44 7.36 10.78
N PRO A 37 32.12 6.68 9.84
CA PRO A 37 32.77 7.38 8.75
C PRO A 37 31.70 8.15 7.96
N ARG A 38 32.01 9.42 7.69
CA ARG A 38 31.18 10.42 6.98
C ARG A 38 30.63 9.94 5.62
N THR A 39 31.14 8.81 5.13
CA THR A 39 30.74 8.11 3.90
C THR A 39 29.30 7.61 3.89
N LYS A 40 28.69 7.26 5.03
CA LYS A 40 27.30 6.77 5.05
C LYS A 40 26.26 7.87 4.79
N LYS A 41 26.51 9.11 5.24
CA LYS A 41 25.59 10.25 5.10
C LYS A 41 25.48 10.74 3.65
N ASN A 42 26.49 10.46 2.83
CA ASN A 42 26.56 10.89 1.44
C ASN A 42 26.15 9.79 0.43
N ARG A 43 25.84 8.58 0.89
CA ARG A 43 25.60 7.44 -0.01
C ARG A 43 24.36 7.60 -0.90
N LEU A 44 23.31 8.23 -0.38
CA LEU A 44 22.08 8.50 -1.14
C LEU A 44 22.29 9.56 -2.24
N PRO A 45 22.85 10.76 -1.95
CA PRO A 45 23.10 11.75 -3.00
C PRO A 45 24.11 11.27 -4.04
N THR A 46 25.14 10.50 -3.67
CA THR A 46 26.09 9.95 -4.65
C THR A 46 25.44 8.92 -5.56
N VAL A 47 24.64 8.00 -5.02
CA VAL A 47 23.89 7.01 -5.83
C VAL A 47 22.89 7.69 -6.76
N LEU A 48 22.28 8.79 -6.34
CA LEU A 48 21.39 9.58 -7.20
C LEU A 48 22.15 10.27 -8.34
N GLN A 49 23.30 10.86 -8.05
CA GLN A 49 24.18 11.44 -9.07
C GLN A 49 24.63 10.40 -10.10
N GLU A 50 25.09 9.23 -9.65
CA GLU A 50 25.47 8.12 -10.52
C GLU A 50 24.32 7.66 -11.44
N LYS A 51 23.10 7.55 -10.88
CA LYS A 51 21.91 7.17 -11.68
C LYS A 51 21.54 8.23 -12.72
N LEU A 52 21.65 9.51 -12.39
CA LEU A 52 21.37 10.61 -13.31
C LEU A 52 22.40 10.68 -14.44
N GLU A 53 23.68 10.46 -14.12
CA GLU A 53 24.75 10.42 -15.11
C GLU A 53 24.62 9.20 -16.04
N ALA A 54 24.30 8.02 -15.51
CA ALA A 54 24.04 6.83 -16.31
C ALA A 54 22.84 7.03 -17.24
N ALA A 55 21.79 7.72 -16.78
CA ALA A 55 20.63 8.07 -17.61
C ALA A 55 21.00 9.08 -18.71
N ARG A 56 21.89 10.05 -18.45
CA ARG A 56 22.41 10.98 -19.46
C ARG A 56 23.28 10.29 -20.51
N LYS A 57 24.19 9.40 -20.09
CA LYS A 57 25.08 8.63 -20.99
C LYS A 57 24.28 7.74 -21.96
N LYS A 58 23.20 7.11 -21.50
CA LYS A 58 22.28 6.35 -22.37
C LYS A 58 21.57 7.19 -23.44
N ARG A 59 21.42 8.50 -23.22
CA ARG A 59 20.81 9.43 -24.20
C ARG A 59 21.81 9.92 -25.23
N THR A 60 23.09 10.02 -24.87
CA THR A 60 24.16 10.40 -25.81
C THR A 60 24.63 9.23 -26.66
N SER A 61 24.77 8.02 -26.09
CA SER A 61 25.16 6.82 -26.86
C SER A 61 24.10 6.37 -27.86
N ARG A 62 22.83 6.75 -27.67
CA ARG A 62 21.73 6.48 -28.62
C ARG A 62 21.62 7.53 -29.74
N LYS A 63 22.41 8.59 -29.67
CA LYS A 63 22.35 9.72 -30.60
C LYS A 63 23.27 9.53 -31.82
N GLU A 64 24.22 8.59 -31.75
CA GLU A 64 25.21 8.36 -32.82
C GLU A 64 24.84 7.21 -33.78
N GLU A 65 23.89 6.33 -33.43
CA GLU A 65 23.57 5.13 -34.23
C GLU A 65 22.18 5.10 -34.90
N HIS A 66 21.40 6.18 -34.88
CA HIS A 66 20.10 6.17 -35.56
C HIS A 66 19.72 7.52 -36.17
N ASN A 67 20.52 7.98 -37.13
CA ASN A 67 20.01 8.85 -38.19
C ASN A 67 19.20 7.95 -39.14
N LEU A 68 17.86 7.94 -39.03
CA LEU A 68 16.91 8.02 -40.16
C LEU A 68 15.44 7.73 -39.80
N GLU A 69 15.10 7.13 -38.66
CA GLU A 69 13.71 6.69 -38.40
C GLU A 69 13.31 6.85 -36.92
N ASP A 70 13.14 8.09 -36.43
CA ASP A 70 12.13 8.40 -35.39
C ASP A 70 12.08 9.92 -35.11
N MET A 71 11.65 10.71 -36.10
CA MET A 71 11.10 12.06 -35.84
C MET A 71 9.71 11.93 -35.17
N ARG A 72 9.59 11.15 -34.08
CA ARG A 72 8.40 11.15 -33.24
C ARG A 72 8.46 12.31 -32.25
N ASN A 73 8.15 13.46 -32.82
CA ASN A 73 7.36 14.56 -32.27
C ASN A 73 7.56 14.86 -30.75
N PRO A 74 8.20 15.98 -30.37
CA PRO A 74 8.33 16.39 -28.98
C PRO A 74 7.00 16.82 -28.32
N HIS A 75 5.90 16.88 -29.07
CA HIS A 75 4.53 16.97 -28.52
C HIS A 75 4.00 15.59 -28.11
N ARG A 76 4.48 15.03 -27.00
CA ARG A 76 3.68 14.02 -26.28
C ARG A 76 2.61 14.77 -25.49
N PRO A 77 1.32 14.42 -25.62
CA PRO A 77 0.31 15.03 -24.78
C PRO A 77 0.66 14.74 -23.33
N PHE A 78 0.70 15.81 -22.53
CA PHE A 78 0.59 15.74 -21.08
C PHE A 78 -0.70 14.99 -20.77
N GLY A 79 -0.58 13.69 -20.54
CA GLY A 79 -1.70 12.79 -20.30
C GLY A 79 -1.23 11.66 -19.42
N ASN A 80 -2.01 11.34 -18.38
CA ASN A 80 -1.67 10.30 -17.44
C ASN A 80 -1.64 8.95 -18.20
N ARG A 81 -0.45 8.46 -18.56
CA ARG A 81 -0.22 7.23 -19.33
C ARG A 81 -0.93 6.00 -18.73
N ASN A 82 -1.26 6.09 -17.45
CA ASN A 82 -2.03 5.13 -16.68
C ASN A 82 -3.50 5.04 -17.11
N THR A 83 -4.10 6.11 -17.64
CA THR A 83 -5.48 6.12 -18.16
C THR A 83 -5.59 5.39 -19.50
N ALA A 84 -4.49 5.28 -20.27
CA ALA A 84 -4.48 4.51 -21.52
C ALA A 84 -4.28 3.00 -21.31
N LYS A 85 -3.87 2.54 -20.12
CA LYS A 85 -3.65 1.13 -19.85
C LYS A 85 -4.97 0.38 -19.74
N ARG A 86 -5.10 -0.74 -20.47
CA ARG A 86 -6.25 -1.65 -20.41
C ARG A 86 -6.36 -2.36 -19.06
N ASN A 87 -5.22 -2.70 -18.46
CA ASN A 87 -5.14 -3.44 -17.21
C ASN A 87 -4.61 -2.53 -16.10
N ARG A 88 -5.12 -2.72 -14.89
CA ARG A 88 -4.76 -1.96 -13.69
C ARG A 88 -4.56 -2.91 -12.53
N PHE A 89 -3.56 -2.62 -11.71
CA PHE A 89 -3.46 -3.29 -10.44
C PHE A 89 -4.59 -2.80 -9.54
N ILE A 90 -5.22 -3.72 -8.83
CA ILE A 90 -6.15 -3.44 -7.75
C ILE A 90 -5.69 -4.19 -6.50
N GLU A 91 -6.20 -3.78 -5.36
CA GLU A 91 -5.92 -4.38 -4.07
C GLU A 91 -7.18 -5.03 -3.51
N ILE A 92 -7.10 -6.30 -3.14
CA ILE A 92 -8.23 -7.09 -2.62
C ILE A 92 -7.91 -7.51 -1.18
N GLY A 93 -8.70 -7.02 -0.23
CA GLY A 93 -8.67 -7.43 1.17
C GLY A 93 -9.82 -8.38 1.50
N TRP A 94 -9.78 -8.95 2.69
CA TRP A 94 -10.88 -9.76 3.23
C TRP A 94 -11.31 -9.21 4.58
N ILE A 95 -12.62 -8.99 4.72
CA ILE A 95 -13.28 -8.64 5.97
C ILE A 95 -14.21 -9.80 6.33
N HIS A 96 -14.04 -10.36 7.52
CA HIS A 96 -14.92 -11.36 8.07
C HIS A 96 -15.77 -10.73 9.19
N LYS A 97 -17.09 -10.77 9.03
CA LYS A 97 -18.05 -10.24 9.99
C LYS A 97 -18.62 -11.37 10.83
N LEU A 98 -18.46 -11.27 12.14
CA LEU A 98 -19.03 -12.21 13.11
C LEU A 98 -19.65 -11.42 14.25
N ASN A 99 -20.91 -11.68 14.60
CA ASN A 99 -21.59 -11.09 15.77
C ASN A 99 -21.43 -9.56 15.87
N GLN A 100 -21.68 -8.86 14.76
CA GLN A 100 -21.50 -7.41 14.59
C GLN A 100 -20.07 -6.87 14.64
N GLN A 101 -19.06 -7.71 14.84
CA GLN A 101 -17.65 -7.32 14.73
C GLN A 101 -17.11 -7.63 13.34
N SER A 102 -16.54 -6.62 12.68
CA SER A 102 -15.82 -6.77 11.40
C SER A 102 -14.33 -6.91 11.65
N THR A 103 -13.75 -8.07 11.31
CA THR A 103 -12.32 -8.35 11.45
C THR A 103 -11.65 -8.44 10.08
N ARG A 104 -10.55 -7.71 9.89
CA ARG A 104 -9.76 -7.79 8.65
C ARG A 104 -8.86 -9.02 8.69
N VAL A 105 -9.04 -9.93 7.75
CA VAL A 105 -8.23 -11.14 7.68
C VAL A 105 -6.92 -10.82 6.97
N ARG A 106 -5.80 -11.23 7.58
CA ARG A 106 -4.44 -10.99 7.07
C ARG A 106 -3.83 -12.27 6.54
N LYS A 107 -2.91 -12.13 5.57
CA LYS A 107 -2.01 -13.23 5.20
C LYS A 107 -1.08 -13.56 6.36
N ASN A 108 -0.57 -14.79 6.39
CA ASN A 108 0.40 -15.27 7.38
C ASN A 108 1.65 -14.36 7.46
N ASN A 109 2.06 -13.76 6.35
CA ASN A 109 3.20 -12.81 6.29
C ASN A 109 2.80 -11.38 6.69
N GLY A 110 1.70 -11.18 7.42
CA GLY A 110 1.25 -9.89 7.96
C GLY A 110 0.55 -8.95 6.98
N ALA A 111 0.66 -9.18 5.66
CA ALA A 111 -0.01 -8.34 4.65
C ALA A 111 -1.53 -8.62 4.59
N GLY A 112 -2.36 -7.60 4.82
CA GLY A 112 -3.82 -7.71 4.85
C GLY A 112 -4.53 -7.70 3.49
N THR A 113 -3.79 -7.53 2.40
CA THR A 113 -4.36 -7.23 1.08
C THR A 113 -3.54 -7.91 -0.01
N ARG A 114 -4.19 -8.33 -1.10
CA ARG A 114 -3.59 -9.04 -2.24
C ARG A 114 -3.64 -8.12 -3.45
N LYS A 115 -2.55 -8.01 -4.21
CA LYS A 115 -2.53 -7.25 -5.46
C LYS A 115 -2.92 -8.18 -6.61
N THR A 116 -3.94 -7.80 -7.38
CA THR A 116 -4.36 -8.52 -8.59
C THR A 116 -4.35 -7.55 -9.78
N LEU A 117 -4.24 -8.11 -10.99
CA LEU A 117 -4.21 -7.34 -12.23
C LEU A 117 -5.53 -7.55 -12.96
N ASP A 118 -6.37 -6.52 -12.98
CA ASP A 118 -7.71 -6.62 -13.54
C ASP A 118 -7.86 -5.72 -14.76
N THR A 119 -8.83 -6.05 -15.62
CA THR A 119 -9.15 -5.23 -16.78
C THR A 119 -10.14 -4.13 -16.39
N LYS A 120 -10.06 -2.99 -17.07
CA LYS A 120 -10.99 -1.87 -16.79
C LYS A 120 -12.47 -2.19 -17.04
N THR A 121 -12.73 -3.14 -17.92
CA THR A 121 -14.07 -3.63 -18.27
C THR A 121 -14.60 -4.65 -17.26
N CYS A 122 -13.80 -5.04 -16.27
CA CYS A 122 -14.24 -5.95 -15.22
C CYS A 122 -15.39 -5.31 -14.41
N ASN A 123 -16.44 -6.11 -14.20
CA ASN A 123 -17.59 -5.80 -13.36
C ASN A 123 -17.45 -6.50 -11.99
N LYS A 124 -18.42 -6.26 -11.10
CA LYS A 124 -18.47 -6.88 -9.76
C LYS A 124 -18.32 -8.41 -9.81
N GLY A 125 -18.99 -9.09 -10.74
CA GLY A 125 -18.94 -10.55 -10.86
C GLY A 125 -17.54 -11.09 -11.21
N THR A 126 -16.83 -10.43 -12.12
CA THR A 126 -15.44 -10.82 -12.46
C THR A 126 -14.43 -10.48 -11.36
N ASN A 127 -14.64 -9.37 -10.66
CA ASN A 127 -13.83 -9.01 -9.50
C ASN A 127 -14.07 -9.98 -8.35
N TYR A 128 -15.31 -10.45 -8.19
CA TYR A 128 -15.70 -11.44 -7.20
C TYR A 128 -14.96 -12.76 -7.41
N THR A 129 -15.00 -13.34 -8.61
CA THR A 129 -14.29 -14.61 -8.89
C THR A 129 -12.78 -14.49 -8.70
N THR A 130 -12.22 -13.34 -9.07
CA THR A 130 -10.79 -13.04 -8.89
C THR A 130 -10.44 -12.87 -7.41
N SER A 131 -11.32 -12.22 -6.63
CA SER A 131 -11.16 -12.04 -5.19
C SER A 131 -11.26 -13.36 -4.43
N ASP A 132 -12.20 -14.20 -4.81
CA ASP A 132 -12.44 -15.52 -4.23
C ASP A 132 -11.20 -16.41 -4.42
N GLN A 133 -10.76 -16.60 -5.67
CA GLN A 133 -9.55 -17.38 -5.96
C GLN A 133 -8.31 -16.85 -5.26
N SER A 134 -8.20 -15.52 -5.10
CA SER A 134 -7.05 -14.91 -4.43
C SER A 134 -7.05 -15.15 -2.93
N ILE A 135 -8.22 -15.11 -2.28
CA ILE A 135 -8.38 -15.16 -0.83
C ILE A 135 -8.56 -16.60 -0.33
N CYS A 136 -9.37 -17.39 -1.00
CA CYS A 136 -9.81 -18.74 -0.65
C CYS A 136 -9.48 -19.73 -1.78
N PRO A 137 -8.18 -20.07 -1.99
CA PRO A 137 -7.84 -21.08 -2.95
C PRO A 137 -8.53 -22.40 -2.58
N TYR A 138 -9.21 -23.03 -3.54
CA TYR A 138 -9.99 -24.27 -3.38
C TYR A 138 -11.26 -24.17 -2.52
N GLY A 139 -11.78 -22.96 -2.29
CA GLY A 139 -13.03 -22.77 -1.53
C GLY A 139 -12.89 -23.02 -0.02
N MET A 140 -11.66 -23.14 0.47
CA MET A 140 -11.35 -23.33 1.88
C MET A 140 -10.60 -22.11 2.41
N SER A 141 -11.04 -21.59 3.55
CA SER A 141 -10.47 -20.39 4.16
C SER A 141 -9.99 -20.69 5.58
N SER A 142 -9.19 -19.77 6.15
CA SER A 142 -8.82 -19.83 7.58
C SER A 142 -10.01 -19.73 8.54
N LYS A 143 -11.21 -19.39 8.04
CA LYS A 143 -12.43 -19.22 8.83
C LYS A 143 -13.47 -20.32 8.60
N GLY A 144 -13.27 -21.22 7.64
CA GLY A 144 -14.24 -22.25 7.29
C GLY A 144 -14.39 -22.44 5.78
N LEU A 145 -15.39 -23.23 5.40
CA LEU A 145 -15.75 -23.46 4.00
C LEU A 145 -16.45 -22.22 3.45
N LEU A 146 -16.10 -21.84 2.22
CA LEU A 146 -16.65 -20.64 1.62
C LEU A 146 -18.18 -20.68 1.46
N ILE A 147 -18.72 -21.88 1.24
CA ILE A 147 -20.14 -22.17 1.03
C ILE A 147 -20.97 -21.82 2.28
N GLU A 148 -20.36 -21.80 3.46
CA GLU A 148 -21.03 -21.47 4.73
C GLU A 148 -21.17 -19.95 4.95
N PHE A 149 -20.66 -19.14 4.02
CA PHE A 149 -20.65 -17.69 4.13
C PHE A 149 -21.41 -17.02 2.98
N ASN A 150 -22.18 -15.99 3.34
CA ASN A 150 -22.63 -14.97 2.40
C ASN A 150 -21.48 -14.02 2.11
N LEU A 151 -21.23 -13.79 0.82
CA LEU A 151 -20.09 -13.02 0.33
C LEU A 151 -20.55 -11.81 -0.48
N ASP A 152 -20.06 -10.64 -0.10
CA ASP A 152 -20.26 -9.39 -0.82
C ASP A 152 -18.94 -8.70 -1.14
N LEU A 153 -18.97 -7.79 -2.12
CA LEU A 153 -17.80 -6.99 -2.51
C LEU A 153 -18.00 -5.53 -2.13
N TRP A 154 -17.11 -5.03 -1.28
CA TRP A 154 -17.17 -3.70 -0.68
C TRP A 154 -16.02 -2.82 -1.17
N ASP A 155 -16.24 -1.51 -1.23
CA ASP A 155 -15.23 -0.52 -1.55
C ASP A 155 -14.38 -0.13 -0.32
N PHE A 156 -13.45 0.80 -0.50
CA PHE A 156 -12.59 1.30 0.57
C PHE A 156 -13.33 2.11 1.64
N ALA A 157 -14.58 2.52 1.38
CA ALA A 157 -15.44 3.30 2.25
C ALA A 157 -16.53 2.44 2.92
N ASP A 158 -16.34 1.11 2.92
CA ASP A 158 -17.26 0.13 3.49
C ASP A 158 -18.67 0.16 2.86
N ARG A 159 -18.75 0.50 1.56
CA ARG A 159 -20.00 0.48 0.78
C ARG A 159 -20.02 -0.70 -0.16
N GLU A 160 -21.20 -1.27 -0.34
CA GLU A 160 -21.39 -2.31 -1.33
C GLU A 160 -21.23 -1.74 -2.75
N ILE A 161 -20.50 -2.46 -3.58
CA ILE A 161 -20.31 -2.09 -5.00
C ILE A 161 -21.53 -2.56 -5.79
N ASP A 162 -22.09 -1.70 -6.62
CA ASP A 162 -23.16 -2.07 -7.53
C ASP A 162 -22.65 -2.99 -8.65
N ALA A 163 -23.47 -3.97 -9.05
CA ALA A 163 -23.13 -4.95 -10.07
C ALA A 163 -22.87 -4.32 -11.45
N ASN A 164 -23.49 -3.18 -11.73
CA ASN A 164 -23.40 -2.48 -13.02
C ASN A 164 -22.16 -1.59 -13.16
N VAL A 165 -21.46 -1.32 -12.06
CA VAL A 165 -20.31 -0.41 -12.05
C VAL A 165 -19.03 -1.15 -12.46
N THR A 166 -18.30 -0.61 -13.42
CA THR A 166 -17.03 -1.17 -13.87
C THR A 166 -15.85 -0.62 -13.07
N VAL A 167 -14.70 -1.30 -13.14
CA VAL A 167 -13.44 -0.81 -12.58
C VAL A 167 -13.05 0.55 -13.18
N ALA A 168 -13.36 0.78 -14.46
CA ALA A 168 -13.15 2.08 -15.11
C ALA A 168 -13.94 3.20 -14.42
N ASP A 169 -15.24 2.98 -14.24
CA ASP A 169 -16.15 3.95 -13.60
C ASP A 169 -15.67 4.28 -12.19
N MET A 170 -15.27 3.26 -11.42
CA MET A 170 -14.74 3.47 -10.07
C MET A 170 -13.46 4.33 -10.07
N TYR A 171 -12.55 4.12 -11.02
CA TYR A 171 -11.37 4.98 -11.16
C TYR A 171 -11.74 6.41 -11.56
N GLU A 172 -12.79 6.57 -12.37
CA GLU A 172 -13.27 7.88 -12.78
C GLU A 172 -13.99 8.63 -11.66
N THR A 173 -14.78 7.95 -10.84
CA THR A 173 -15.48 8.57 -9.71
C THR A 173 -14.52 8.90 -8.57
N THR A 174 -13.66 7.95 -8.18
CA THR A 174 -12.80 8.09 -6.99
C THR A 174 -11.52 8.87 -7.26
N LYS A 175 -11.07 8.91 -8.53
CA LYS A 175 -9.76 9.48 -8.95
C LYS A 175 -8.55 8.91 -8.19
N LEU A 176 -8.71 7.76 -7.55
CA LEU A 176 -7.64 7.13 -6.77
C LEU A 176 -6.57 6.50 -7.70
N PRO A 177 -5.29 6.51 -7.29
CA PRO A 177 -4.22 5.91 -8.08
C PRO A 177 -4.28 4.37 -8.08
N LEU A 178 -4.88 3.79 -7.04
CA LEU A 178 -5.02 2.36 -6.80
C LEU A 178 -6.36 2.11 -6.09
N LEU A 179 -7.23 1.31 -6.71
CA LEU A 179 -8.48 0.89 -6.09
C LEU A 179 -8.21 -0.25 -5.12
N ARG A 180 -8.90 -0.19 -3.97
CA ARG A 180 -8.91 -1.24 -2.97
C ARG A 180 -10.34 -1.69 -2.73
N PHE A 181 -10.54 -3.00 -2.75
CA PHE A 181 -11.79 -3.67 -2.49
C PHE A 181 -11.64 -4.64 -1.33
N TYR A 182 -12.76 -4.98 -0.72
CA TYR A 182 -12.84 -5.94 0.36
C TYR A 182 -13.90 -6.98 0.02
N LEU A 183 -13.51 -8.25 -0.02
CA LEU A 183 -14.46 -9.35 0.07
C LEU A 183 -14.99 -9.36 1.51
N ALA A 184 -16.29 -9.21 1.71
CA ALA A 184 -16.92 -9.24 3.01
C ALA A 184 -17.64 -10.57 3.17
N SER A 185 -17.22 -11.40 4.13
CA SER A 185 -17.91 -12.64 4.48
C SER A 185 -18.72 -12.48 5.76
N SER A 186 -19.94 -12.99 5.75
CA SER A 186 -20.81 -13.09 6.92
C SER A 186 -21.38 -14.51 7.00
N PRO A 187 -21.51 -15.10 8.21
CA PRO A 187 -22.14 -16.40 8.35
C PRO A 187 -23.58 -16.33 7.82
N GLU A 188 -24.00 -17.36 7.09
CA GLU A 188 -25.39 -17.47 6.68
C GLU A 188 -26.25 -17.49 7.95
N THR A 189 -27.10 -16.47 8.10
CA THR A 189 -27.94 -16.36 9.27
C THR A 189 -29.08 -17.34 9.08
N ILE A 190 -28.89 -18.59 9.53
CA ILE A 190 -30.00 -19.51 9.75
C ILE A 190 -30.96 -18.74 10.66
N GLY A 191 -32.17 -18.49 10.16
CA GLY A 191 -33.06 -17.44 10.62
C GLY A 191 -33.14 -17.31 12.14
N LYS A 192 -33.14 -16.06 12.60
CA LYS A 192 -33.69 -15.72 13.92
C LYS A 192 -35.11 -16.28 13.96
N VAL A 193 -35.30 -17.44 14.60
CA VAL A 193 -36.62 -17.88 15.02
C VAL A 193 -37.13 -16.81 15.99
N GLU A 194 -38.31 -16.32 15.68
CA GLU A 194 -39.03 -15.23 16.31
C GLU A 194 -39.01 -15.31 17.85
N GLU A 195 -38.25 -14.45 18.51
CA GLU A 195 -38.54 -14.06 19.90
C GLU A 195 -39.75 -13.13 19.89
N HIS A 196 -40.95 -13.65 19.61
CA HIS A 196 -42.20 -12.90 19.77
C HIS A 196 -43.42 -13.80 20.04
N MET A 197 -43.33 -14.77 20.95
CA MET A 197 -44.47 -15.30 21.72
C MET A 197 -43.87 -15.88 23.01
N PHE A 198 -44.06 -15.31 24.20
CA PHE A 198 -45.31 -15.21 24.95
C PHE A 198 -45.36 -13.93 25.79
N VAL A 199 -46.32 -13.06 25.50
CA VAL A 199 -46.94 -12.19 26.50
C VAL A 199 -48.42 -12.61 26.54
N ASP A 200 -48.91 -12.79 27.76
CA ASP A 200 -50.29 -13.05 28.22
C ASP A 200 -50.86 -14.47 28.11
N LYS A 201 -50.93 -15.14 29.26
CA LYS A 201 -52.13 -15.18 30.12
C LYS A 201 -51.78 -15.51 31.56
#